data_AF-A0AA38MJ37-F1
#
_entry.id   AF-A0AA38MJ37-F1
#
_cell.length_a   1.000
_cell.length_b   1.000
_cell.length_c   1.000
_cell.angle_alpha   90.00
_cell.angle_beta   90.00
_cell.angle_gamma   90.00
#
_symmetry.space_group_name_H-M   'P 1'
#
loop_
_entity.id
_entity.type
_entity.pdbx_description
1 polymer ?
#
loop_
_entity_poly.entity_id
_entity_poly.type
_entity_poly.pdbx_seq_one_letter_code
_entity_poly.pdbx_strand_id
1 'polypeptide(L)'
;MIFSDPLLFAFSLLNTGAVLFLLVYFVITLSDLECDYLNAQECCSKLNQWTLPKLIAHGFLSFMFLIHGHWILTLINLPMAMWMVYEITAVPSGNLGIYDPTEIHNRGQLKRHMRDCMIHLGYYLVFFFMYLYCMIVALLKGDPINRDDQFEIDS
;
A
#
# COMPACT_ATOMS: atom_id res chain seq x y z
N MET A 1 -20.18 -3.12 -14.07
CA MET A 1 -20.37 -1.91 -14.91
C MET A 1 -20.56 -0.66 -14.03
N ILE A 2 -19.57 -0.26 -13.22
CA ILE A 2 -19.63 1.03 -12.49
C ILE A 2 -18.37 1.87 -12.75
N PHE A 3 -17.21 1.27 -13.06
CA PHE A 3 -16.03 1.96 -13.61
C PHE A 3 -15.43 1.18 -14.78
N SER A 4 -14.82 1.89 -15.74
CA SER A 4 -13.98 1.28 -16.78
C SER A 4 -12.73 0.69 -16.13
N ASP A 5 -12.37 -0.55 -16.45
CA ASP A 5 -11.20 -1.24 -15.87
C ASP A 5 -9.91 -0.38 -15.90
N PRO A 6 -9.60 0.39 -16.96
CA PRO A 6 -8.42 1.25 -16.98
C PRO A 6 -8.45 2.37 -15.94
N LEU A 7 -9.63 2.94 -15.65
CA LEU A 7 -9.79 3.99 -14.64
C LEU A 7 -9.57 3.43 -13.22
N LEU A 8 -10.00 2.21 -12.97
CA LEU A 8 -9.78 1.54 -11.70
C LEU A 8 -8.28 1.27 -11.49
N PHE A 9 -7.57 0.79 -12.51
CA PHE A 9 -6.12 0.62 -12.43
C PHE A 9 -5.38 1.95 -12.28
N ALA A 10 -5.82 3.00 -12.98
CA ALA A 10 -5.24 4.34 -12.84
C ALA A 10 -5.43 4.90 -11.42
N PHE A 11 -6.63 4.80 -10.85
CA PHE A 11 -6.89 5.19 -9.46
C PHE A 11 -6.05 4.38 -8.47
N SER A 12 -5.94 3.07 -8.72
CA SER A 12 -5.14 2.16 -7.89
C SER A 12 -3.67 2.54 -7.90
N LEU A 13 -3.15 2.92 -9.07
CA LEU A 13 -1.77 3.35 -9.26
C LEU A 13 -1.49 4.70 -8.57
N LEU A 14 -2.40 5.67 -8.69
CA LEU A 14 -2.30 6.94 -7.97
C LEU A 14 -2.29 6.74 -6.46
N ASN A 15 -3.21 5.94 -5.93
CA ASN A 15 -3.26 5.70 -4.49
C ASN A 15 -2.04 4.91 -3.99
N THR A 16 -1.56 3.93 -4.76
CA THR A 16 -0.33 3.20 -4.45
C THR A 16 0.89 4.13 -4.45
N GLY A 17 0.97 5.07 -5.40
CA GLY A 17 1.99 6.11 -5.43
C GLY A 17 1.93 7.04 -4.22
N ALA A 18 0.73 7.46 -3.80
CA ALA A 18 0.55 8.27 -2.58
C ALA A 18 1.00 7.51 -1.32
N VAL A 19 0.68 6.21 -1.21
CA VAL A 19 1.13 5.36 -0.10
C VAL A 19 2.64 5.17 -0.11
N LEU A 20 3.27 5.02 -1.29
CA LEU A 20 4.72 4.95 -1.41
C LEU A 20 5.41 6.23 -0.93
N PHE A 21 4.90 7.39 -1.32
CA PHE A 21 5.43 8.67 -0.84
C PHE A 21 5.31 8.80 0.68
N LEU A 22 4.18 8.40 1.25
CA LEU A 22 3.94 8.39 2.69
C LEU A 22 4.86 7.38 3.42
N LEU A 23 5.16 6.23 2.82
CA LEU A 23 6.14 5.27 3.35
C LEU A 23 7.56 5.84 3.36
N VAL A 24 7.97 6.55 2.31
CA VAL A 24 9.27 7.26 2.29
C VAL A 24 9.31 8.31 3.39
N TYR A 25 8.24 9.08 3.57
CA TYR A 25 8.11 10.04 4.67
C TYR A 25 8.27 9.38 6.05
N PHE A 26 7.70 8.18 6.24
CA PHE A 26 7.88 7.41 7.47
C PHE A 26 9.32 6.95 7.67
N VAL A 27 9.98 6.44 6.64
CA VAL A 27 11.39 6.03 6.74
C VAL A 27 12.26 7.22 7.14
N ILE A 28 12.08 8.39 6.51
CA ILE A 28 12.85 9.60 6.83
C ILE A 28 12.58 10.03 8.28
N THR A 29 11.31 10.12 8.69
CA THR A 29 10.94 10.55 10.05
C THR A 29 11.47 9.59 11.13
N LEU A 30 11.49 8.28 10.85
CA LEU A 30 12.08 7.27 11.73
C LEU A 30 13.61 7.35 11.77
N SER A 31 14.27 7.65 10.64
CA SER A 31 15.72 7.89 10.60
C SER A 31 16.12 9.15 11.36
N ASP A 32 15.32 10.23 11.29
CA ASP A 32 15.53 11.44 12.09
C ASP A 32 15.39 11.13 13.59
N LEU A 33 14.46 10.23 13.96
CA LEU A 33 14.34 9.73 15.34
C LEU A 33 15.52 8.85 15.76
N GLU A 34 16.05 7.97 14.89
CA GLU A 34 17.23 7.14 15.19
C GLU A 34 18.49 7.98 15.43
N CYS A 35 18.61 9.11 14.73
CA CYS A 35 19.69 10.08 14.89
C CYS A 35 19.49 11.04 16.08
N ASP A 36 18.50 10.81 16.96
CA ASP A 36 18.11 11.69 18.08
C ASP A 36 17.80 13.14 17.66
N TYR A 37 17.33 13.33 16.41
CA TYR A 37 17.02 14.66 15.85
C TYR A 37 15.61 15.13 16.19
N LEU A 38 14.69 14.20 16.49
CA LEU A 38 13.28 14.47 16.83
C LEU A 38 12.89 13.81 18.15
N ASN A 39 11.92 14.42 18.86
CA ASN A 39 11.35 13.80 20.06
C ASN A 39 10.41 12.65 19.68
N ALA A 40 10.51 11.51 20.39
CA ALA A 40 9.70 10.32 20.14
C ALA A 40 8.18 10.60 20.14
N GLN A 41 7.72 11.50 21.00
CA GLN A 41 6.30 11.87 21.10
C GLN A 41 5.81 12.64 19.88
N GLU A 42 6.61 13.57 19.34
CA GLU A 42 6.24 14.31 18.12
C GLU A 42 6.25 13.41 16.89
N CYS A 43 7.23 12.50 16.81
CA CYS A 43 7.30 11.47 15.78
C CYS A 43 6.06 10.56 15.81
N CYS A 44 5.71 10.00 16.98
CA CYS A 44 4.54 9.10 17.11
C CYS A 44 3.23 9.80 16.76
N SER A 45 3.05 11.08 17.15
CA SER A 45 1.85 11.85 16.80
C SER A 45 1.71 12.03 15.29
N LYS A 46 2.80 12.43 14.60
CA LYS A 46 2.81 12.57 13.14
C LYS A 46 2.60 11.23 12.45
N LEU A 47 3.30 10.17 12.88
CA LEU A 47 3.17 8.84 12.28
C LEU A 47 1.77 8.28 12.46
N ASN A 48 1.16 8.41 13.64
CA ASN A 48 -0.19 7.90 13.90
C ASN A 48 -1.24 8.62 13.04
N GLN A 49 -1.11 9.95 12.89
CA GLN A 49 -2.00 10.74 12.05
C GLN A 49 -1.97 10.30 10.58
N TRP A 50 -0.82 9.88 10.06
CA TRP A 50 -0.64 9.42 8.68
C TRP A 50 -0.81 7.91 8.49
N THR A 51 -0.68 7.11 9.55
CA THR A 51 -0.86 5.66 9.52
C THR A 51 -2.33 5.30 9.28
N LEU A 52 -3.26 6.02 9.90
CA LEU A 52 -4.70 5.81 9.71
C LEU A 52 -5.15 6.04 8.24
N PRO A 53 -4.82 7.16 7.56
CA PRO A 53 -5.20 7.34 6.17
C PRO A 53 -4.52 6.34 5.25
N LYS A 54 -3.28 5.90 5.52
CA LYS A 54 -2.63 4.81 4.77
C LYS A 54 -3.44 3.51 4.87
N LEU A 55 -3.86 3.15 6.08
CA LEU A 55 -4.67 1.96 6.36
C LEU A 55 -6.01 1.99 5.63
N ILE A 56 -6.72 3.12 5.73
CA ILE A 56 -8.01 3.35 5.07
C ILE A 56 -7.83 3.28 3.55
N ALA A 57 -6.79 3.94 3.02
CA ALA A 57 -6.51 3.96 1.59
C ALA A 57 -6.24 2.55 1.05
N HIS A 58 -5.47 1.73 1.76
CA HIS A 58 -5.20 0.36 1.33
C HIS A 58 -6.41 -0.57 1.48
N GLY A 59 -7.15 -0.45 2.58
CA GLY A 59 -8.38 -1.22 2.82
C GLY A 59 -9.48 -0.90 1.80
N PHE A 60 -9.68 0.38 1.48
CA PHE A 60 -10.63 0.83 0.46
C PHE A 60 -10.29 0.26 -0.92
N LEU A 61 -9.01 0.23 -1.27
CA LEU A 61 -8.53 -0.25 -2.56
C LEU A 61 -8.65 -1.78 -2.69
N SER A 62 -8.33 -2.52 -1.61
CA SER A 62 -8.59 -3.96 -1.54
C SER A 62 -10.08 -4.28 -1.66
N PHE A 63 -10.95 -3.49 -1.04
CA PHE A 63 -12.40 -3.64 -1.15
C PHE A 63 -12.90 -3.36 -2.57
N MET A 64 -12.37 -2.32 -3.24
CA MET A 64 -12.66 -2.04 -4.65
C MET A 64 -12.27 -3.21 -5.57
N PHE A 65 -11.09 -3.81 -5.39
CA PHE A 65 -10.68 -4.97 -6.18
C PHE A 65 -11.56 -6.21 -5.94
N LEU A 66 -12.01 -6.40 -4.70
CA LEU A 66 -12.92 -7.50 -4.35
C LEU A 66 -14.27 -7.37 -5.07
N ILE A 67 -14.83 -6.15 -5.14
CA ILE A 67 -16.09 -5.88 -5.85
C ILE A 67 -15.96 -6.10 -7.37
N HIS A 68 -14.80 -5.82 -7.96
CA HIS A 68 -14.56 -5.98 -9.39
C HIS A 68 -14.22 -7.42 -9.81
N GLY A 69 -14.01 -8.34 -8.86
CA GLY A 69 -13.78 -9.75 -9.15
C GLY A 69 -12.39 -10.07 -9.69
N HIS A 70 -11.39 -9.22 -9.44
CA HIS A 70 -10.00 -9.50 -9.82
C HIS A 70 -9.33 -10.44 -8.82
N TRP A 71 -9.70 -11.73 -8.86
CA TRP A 71 -9.25 -12.75 -7.92
C TRP A 71 -7.72 -12.86 -7.77
N ILE A 72 -6.97 -12.69 -8.87
CA ILE A 72 -5.49 -12.74 -8.85
C ILE A 72 -4.93 -11.57 -8.04
N LEU A 73 -5.41 -10.34 -8.28
CA LEU A 73 -4.94 -9.16 -7.55
C LEU A 73 -5.34 -9.24 -6.06
N THR A 74 -6.54 -9.75 -5.77
CA THR A 74 -6.98 -9.98 -4.39
C THR A 74 -6.12 -11.03 -3.68
N LEU A 75 -5.72 -12.11 -4.37
CA LEU A 75 -4.86 -13.15 -3.81
C LEU A 75 -3.45 -12.62 -3.47
N ILE A 76 -2.90 -11.77 -4.33
CA ILE A 76 -1.56 -11.21 -4.09
C ILE A 76 -1.62 -10.14 -2.99
N ASN A 77 -2.74 -9.39 -2.83
CA ASN A 77 -2.96 -8.43 -1.72
C ASN A 77 -3.34 -9.11 -0.38
N LEU A 78 -3.76 -10.37 -0.39
CA LEU A 78 -4.21 -11.12 0.80
C LEU A 78 -3.17 -11.20 1.93
N PRO A 79 -1.86 -11.41 1.68
CA PRO A 79 -0.82 -11.36 2.71
C PRO A 79 -0.76 -9.99 3.40
N MET A 80 -0.88 -8.91 2.62
CA MET A 80 -0.85 -7.55 3.11
C MET A 80 -2.12 -7.21 3.88
N ALA A 81 -3.28 -7.66 3.40
CA ALA A 81 -4.55 -7.52 4.11
C ALA A 81 -4.56 -8.31 5.43
N MET A 82 -4.02 -9.53 5.45
CA MET A 82 -3.85 -10.31 6.67
C MET A 82 -2.89 -9.63 7.66
N TRP A 83 -1.77 -9.10 7.16
CA TRP A 83 -0.83 -8.34 7.98
C TRP A 83 -1.50 -7.11 8.60
N MET A 84 -2.28 -6.38 7.79
CA MET A 84 -3.04 -5.22 8.22
C MET A 84 -4.07 -5.56 9.30
N VAL A 85 -4.82 -6.65 9.14
CA VAL A 85 -5.77 -7.13 10.15
C VAL A 85 -5.04 -7.55 11.42
N TYR A 86 -3.93 -8.27 11.28
CA TYR A 86 -3.09 -8.65 12.42
C TYR A 86 -2.61 -7.42 13.18
N GLU A 87 -2.12 -6.41 12.47
CA GLU A 87 -1.64 -5.14 13.04
C GLU A 87 -2.76 -4.40 13.78
N ILE A 88 -3.97 -4.32 13.22
CA ILE A 88 -5.15 -3.74 13.90
C ILE A 88 -5.53 -4.52 15.16
N THR A 89 -5.51 -5.86 15.10
CA THR A 89 -5.91 -6.72 16.24
C THR A 89 -4.84 -6.85 17.32
N ALA A 90 -3.58 -6.67 16.95
CA ALA A 90 -2.44 -6.71 17.85
C ALA A 90 -2.26 -5.39 18.62
N VAL A 91 -2.91 -4.30 18.19
CA VAL A 91 -2.93 -3.04 18.93
C VAL A 91 -3.88 -3.19 20.13
N PRO A 92 -3.38 -3.18 21.37
CA PRO A 92 -4.23 -3.25 22.54
C PRO A 92 -5.13 -2.01 22.60
N SER A 93 -6.43 -2.23 22.80
CA SER A 93 -7.51 -1.24 22.77
C SER A 93 -7.47 -0.12 23.83
N GLY A 94 -6.34 0.04 24.53
CA GLY A 94 -6.07 1.10 25.50
C GLY A 94 -4.97 2.09 25.08
N ASN A 95 -4.36 1.91 23.90
CA ASN A 95 -3.27 2.77 23.43
C ASN A 95 -3.77 3.88 22.49
N LEU A 96 -3.16 5.07 22.56
CA LEU A 96 -3.58 6.27 21.80
C LEU A 96 -3.18 6.24 20.31
N GLY A 97 -2.59 5.13 19.83
CA GLY A 97 -2.18 4.92 18.44
C GLY A 97 -1.42 3.60 18.24
N ILE A 98 -1.15 3.24 16.98
CA ILE A 98 -0.29 2.08 16.63
C ILE A 98 1.15 2.27 17.14
N TYR A 99 1.57 3.53 17.30
CA TYR A 99 2.89 3.92 17.77
C TYR A 99 2.80 4.53 19.17
N ASP A 100 3.27 3.79 20.18
CA ASP A 100 3.40 4.28 21.55
C ASP A 100 4.78 4.93 21.77
N PRO A 101 4.85 6.19 22.23
CA PRO A 101 6.11 6.86 22.54
C PRO A 101 6.95 6.13 23.60
N THR A 102 6.33 5.34 24.48
CA THR A 102 7.05 4.56 25.50
C THR A 102 7.70 3.30 24.93
N GLU A 103 7.13 2.69 23.89
CA GLU A 103 7.72 1.52 23.21
C GLU A 103 8.78 1.92 22.17
N ILE A 104 8.62 3.06 21.50
CA ILE A 104 9.51 3.48 20.41
C ILE A 104 10.89 3.94 20.88
N HIS A 105 11.01 4.36 22.15
CA HIS A 105 12.28 4.75 22.76
C HIS A 105 13.23 3.56 22.97
N ASN A 106 12.69 2.34 22.99
CA ASN A 106 13.51 1.15 23.04
C ASN A 106 14.16 0.91 21.66
N ARG A 107 15.48 1.15 21.55
CA ARG A 107 16.25 1.05 20.29
C ARG A 107 16.02 -0.26 19.50
N GLY A 108 15.67 -1.35 20.18
CA GLY A 108 15.33 -2.62 19.54
C GLY A 108 14.01 -2.60 18.74
N GLN A 109 12.97 -1.93 19.25
CA GLN A 109 11.66 -1.84 18.60
C GLN A 109 11.64 -0.81 17.46
N LEU A 110 12.43 0.26 17.57
CA LEU A 110 12.61 1.25 16.50
C LEU A 110 13.21 0.62 15.23
N LYS A 111 14.29 -0.15 15.38
CA LYS A 111 14.91 -0.87 14.25
C LYS A 111 13.97 -1.89 13.62
N ARG A 112 13.12 -2.55 14.42
CA ARG A 112 12.09 -3.45 13.93
C ARG A 112 11.05 -2.70 13.09
N HIS A 113 10.53 -1.58 13.59
CA HIS A 113 9.58 -0.74 12.86
C HIS A 113 10.17 -0.17 11.56
N MET A 114 11.42 0.31 11.57
CA MET A 114 12.09 0.73 10.33
C MET A 114 12.22 -0.41 9.32
N ARG A 115 12.64 -1.61 9.78
CA ARG A 115 12.75 -2.77 8.91
C ARG A 115 11.39 -3.16 8.32
N ASP A 116 10.35 -3.18 9.14
CA ASP A 116 9.01 -3.51 8.70
C ASP A 116 8.52 -2.45 7.69
N CYS A 117 8.76 -1.15 7.93
CA CYS A 117 8.45 -0.08 6.98
C CYS A 117 9.22 -0.21 5.66
N MET A 118 10.48 -0.62 5.69
CA MET A 118 11.31 -0.91 4.51
C MET A 118 10.77 -2.10 3.69
N ILE A 119 10.33 -3.16 4.36
CA ILE A 119 9.70 -4.33 3.70
C ILE A 119 8.41 -3.90 3.01
N HIS A 120 7.57 -3.11 3.70
CA HIS A 120 6.36 -2.55 3.12
C HIS A 120 6.66 -1.69 1.89
N LEU A 121 7.66 -0.81 1.98
CA LEU A 121 8.08 0.02 0.85
C LEU A 121 8.47 -0.82 -0.37
N GLY A 122 9.28 -1.88 -0.17
CA GLY A 122 9.64 -2.81 -1.24
C GLY A 122 8.42 -3.52 -1.85
N TYR A 123 7.49 -3.97 -1.00
CA TYR A 123 6.26 -4.62 -1.44
C TYR A 123 5.39 -3.68 -2.29
N TYR A 124 5.08 -2.48 -1.78
CA TYR A 124 4.27 -1.49 -2.52
C TYR A 124 4.95 -1.05 -3.83
N LEU A 125 6.28 -1.05 -3.89
CA LEU A 125 7.03 -0.70 -5.10
C LEU A 125 6.87 -1.77 -6.18
N VAL A 126 6.97 -3.06 -5.82
CA VAL A 126 6.71 -4.17 -6.77
C VAL A 126 5.25 -4.13 -7.26
N PHE A 127 4.31 -3.87 -6.35
CA PHE A 127 2.90 -3.75 -6.70
C PHE A 127 2.60 -2.56 -7.61
N PHE A 128 3.29 -1.44 -7.42
CA PHE A 128 3.17 -0.28 -8.30
C PHE A 128 3.47 -0.66 -9.76
N PHE A 129 4.57 -1.38 -10.02
CA PHE A 129 4.90 -1.87 -11.35
C PHE A 129 3.89 -2.89 -11.88
N MET A 130 3.38 -3.76 -11.01
CA MET A 130 2.35 -4.73 -11.38
C MET A 130 1.04 -4.03 -11.81
N TYR A 131 0.57 -3.04 -11.04
CA TYR A 131 -0.61 -2.25 -11.41
C TYR A 131 -0.40 -1.43 -12.69
N LEU A 132 0.81 -0.92 -12.90
CA LEU A 132 1.19 -0.24 -14.14
C LEU A 132 1.07 -1.18 -15.34
N TYR A 133 1.59 -2.40 -15.23
CA TYR A 133 1.46 -3.43 -16.27
C TYR A 133 -0.01 -3.78 -16.56
N CYS A 134 -0.81 -4.02 -15.52
CA CYS A 134 -2.25 -4.29 -15.68
C CYS A 134 -2.99 -3.13 -16.35
N MET A 135 -2.65 -1.89 -16.02
CA MET A 135 -3.22 -0.70 -16.65
C MET A 135 -2.90 -0.65 -18.14
N ILE A 136 -1.63 -0.87 -18.54
CA ILE A 136 -1.20 -0.86 -19.94
C ILE A 136 -1.94 -1.95 -20.73
N VAL A 137 -2.03 -3.17 -20.20
CA VAL A 137 -2.76 -4.27 -20.87
C VAL A 137 -4.24 -3.95 -21.01
N ALA A 138 -4.86 -3.35 -19.99
CA ALA A 138 -6.26 -2.94 -20.05
C ALA A 138 -6.50 -1.82 -21.08
N LEU A 139 -5.56 -0.89 -21.24
CA LEU A 139 -5.62 0.16 -22.27
C LEU A 139 -5.43 -0.44 -23.67
N LEU A 140 -4.43 -1.29 -23.88
CA LEU A 140 -4.17 -1.95 -25.17
C LEU A 140 -5.34 -2.82 -25.63
N LYS A 141 -6.04 -3.49 -24.70
CA LYS A 141 -7.24 -4.27 -25.02
C LYS A 141 -8.44 -3.37 -25.39
N GLY A 142 -8.42 -2.10 -24.98
CA GLY A 142 -9.39 -1.08 -25.36
C GLY A 142 -9.15 -0.46 -26.75
N ASP A 143 -7.95 -0.63 -27.32
CA ASP A 143 -7.63 -0.19 -28.68
C ASP A 143 -8.08 -1.26 -29.70
N PRO A 144 -8.97 -0.95 -30.65
CA PRO A 144 -9.50 -1.92 -31.63
C PRO A 144 -8.48 -2.34 -32.71
N ILE A 145 -7.20 -1.98 -32.58
CA ILE A 145 -6.19 -2.14 -33.64
C ILE A 145 -5.59 -3.55 -33.73
N ASN A 146 -5.85 -4.42 -32.75
CA ASN A 146 -5.33 -5.80 -32.70
C ASN A 146 -6.43 -6.85 -32.92
N ARG A 147 -7.51 -6.46 -33.60
CA ARG A 147 -8.62 -7.37 -33.90
C ARG A 147 -8.43 -8.13 -35.21
N ASP A 148 -7.43 -7.77 -36.03
CA ASP A 148 -7.22 -8.37 -37.34
C ASP A 148 -6.27 -9.58 -37.28
N ASP A 149 -5.35 -9.63 -36.32
CA ASP A 149 -4.35 -10.71 -36.19
C ASP A 149 -4.96 -12.06 -35.70
N GLN A 150 -6.13 -12.02 -35.05
CA GLN A 150 -6.80 -13.23 -34.55
C GLN A 150 -7.71 -13.92 -35.58
N PHE A 151 -8.12 -13.22 -36.66
CA PHE A 151 -8.93 -13.84 -37.71
C PHE A 151 -8.11 -14.59 -38.77
N GLU A 152 -6.80 -14.36 -38.84
CA GLU A 152 -5.91 -14.97 -39.84
C GLU A 152 -5.24 -16.27 -39.34
N ILE A 153 -5.23 -16.52 -38.02
CA ILE A 153 -4.65 -17.73 -37.42
C ILE A 153 -5.71 -18.85 -37.30
N ASP A 154 -7.00 -18.52 -37.42
CA ASP A 154 -8.12 -19.45 -37.27
C ASP A 154 -8.89 -19.70 -38.60
N SER A 155 -8.31 -19.33 -39.74
CA SER A 155 -8.83 -19.55 -41.11
C SER A 155 -7.91 -20.43 -41.94
#